data_AF-H1PMN3-F1
#
_entry.id   AF-H1PMN3-F1
#
_cell.length_a   1.000
_cell.length_b   1.000
_cell.length_c   1.000
_cell.angle_alpha   90.00
_cell.angle_beta   90.00
_cell.angle_gamma   90.00
#
_symmetry.space_group_name_H-M   'P 1'
#
loop_
_entity.id
_entity.type
_entity.pdbx_description
1 polymer ?
#
loop_
_entity_poly.entity_id
_entity_poly.type
_entity_poly.pdbx_seq_one_letter_code
_entity_poly.pdbx_strand_id
1 'polypeptide(L)'
;MRIQFYPTTDLEEKLNQESTRLGIALSVLVVDALNDYYGLKLPNTKKEAELETEVLKEIEAFVNDSGNANTEFDLNMASTTYNQISMTYTGKPKIVKARIGKAFAKKVGVEPPFLNVKQVLLNNGKPKRSVGNRAALYIVRTEGANG
;
A
#
# COMPACT_ATOMS: atom_id res chain seq x y z
N MET A 1 20.67 20.77 -3.34
CA MET A 1 20.66 22.24 -3.16
C MET A 1 20.22 22.54 -1.74
N ARG A 2 20.87 23.47 -1.04
CA ARG A 2 20.47 23.91 0.30
C ARG A 2 19.76 25.26 0.18
N ILE A 3 18.56 25.36 0.72
CA ILE A 3 17.79 26.60 0.79
C ILE A 3 17.75 27.04 2.26
N GLN A 4 18.00 28.32 2.53
CA GLN A 4 17.68 28.94 3.80
C GLN A 4 16.27 29.53 3.70
N PHE A 5 15.43 29.24 4.69
CA PHE A 5 14.02 29.60 4.72
C PHE A 5 13.79 30.56 5.90
N TYR A 6 13.26 31.74 5.60
CA TYR A 6 13.02 32.81 6.57
C TYR A 6 11.53 33.17 6.56
N PRO A 7 10.68 32.40 7.26
CA PRO A 7 9.25 32.67 7.34
C PRO A 7 8.94 33.92 8.16
N THR A 8 7.75 34.49 7.99
CA THR A 8 7.20 35.46 8.95
C THR A 8 6.84 34.77 10.26
N THR A 9 6.73 35.52 11.35
CA THR A 9 6.37 34.99 12.68
C THR A 9 5.08 34.16 12.65
N ASP A 10 4.04 34.66 11.99
CA ASP A 10 2.76 33.95 11.86
C ASP A 10 2.89 32.62 11.09
N LEU A 11 3.71 32.60 10.03
CA LEU A 11 3.93 31.39 9.24
C LEU A 11 4.78 30.37 10.01
N GLU A 12 5.79 30.83 10.75
CA GLU A 12 6.60 29.99 11.62
C GLU A 12 5.75 29.32 12.70
N GLU A 13 4.90 30.08 13.39
CA GLU A 13 4.02 29.54 14.43
C GLU A 13 3.09 28.47 13.86
N LYS A 14 2.48 28.74 12.70
CA LYS A 14 1.56 27.81 12.06
C LYS A 14 2.25 26.54 11.56
N LEU A 15 3.45 26.66 11.00
CA LEU A 15 4.26 25.50 10.58
C LEU A 15 4.66 24.65 11.79
N ASN A 16 5.06 25.28 12.91
CA ASN A 16 5.41 24.56 14.12
C ASN A 16 4.22 23.81 14.73
N GLN A 17 3.06 24.47 14.85
CA GLN A 17 1.83 23.83 15.33
C GLN A 17 1.46 22.59 14.49
N GLU A 18 1.50 22.72 13.16
CA GLU A 18 1.15 21.65 12.24
C GLU A 18 2.19 20.52 12.25
N SER A 19 3.47 20.86 12.33
CA SER A 19 4.58 19.91 12.47
C SER A 19 4.44 19.07 13.75
N THR A 20 4.10 19.70 14.88
CA THR A 20 3.83 19.02 16.15
C THR A 20 2.59 18.14 16.06
N ARG A 21 1.49 18.67 15.51
CA ARG A 21 0.23 17.93 15.35
C ARG A 21 0.39 16.65 14.51
N LEU A 22 1.20 16.72 13.45
CA LEU A 22 1.49 15.61 12.55
C LEU A 22 2.64 14.70 13.01
N GLY A 23 3.41 15.11 14.02
CA GLY A 23 4.58 14.37 14.50
C GLY A 23 5.67 14.20 13.43
N ILE A 24 5.87 15.21 12.58
CA ILE A 24 6.90 15.24 11.54
C ILE A 24 7.82 16.45 11.75
N ALA A 25 8.99 16.45 11.11
CA ALA A 25 9.91 17.59 11.15
C ALA A 25 9.43 18.74 10.25
N LEU A 26 9.71 19.98 10.65
CA LEU A 26 9.29 21.19 9.93
C LEU A 26 9.77 21.21 8.47
N SER A 27 10.99 20.72 8.22
CA SER A 27 11.57 20.62 6.88
C SER A 27 10.80 19.66 5.97
N VAL A 28 10.26 18.58 6.52
CA VAL A 28 9.43 17.61 5.78
C VAL A 28 8.11 18.27 5.41
N LEU A 29 7.46 18.96 6.36
CA LEU A 29 6.22 19.69 6.13
C LEU A 29 6.36 20.75 5.02
N VAL A 30 7.45 21.54 5.05
CA VAL A 30 7.72 22.57 4.03
C VAL A 30 7.96 21.94 2.66
N VAL A 31 8.75 20.86 2.59
CA VAL A 31 9.00 20.15 1.33
C VAL A 31 7.71 19.55 0.78
N ASP A 32 6.86 18.98 1.62
CA ASP A 32 5.57 18.40 1.22
C ASP A 32 4.59 19.48 0.72
N ALA A 33 4.52 20.63 1.38
CA ALA A 33 3.71 21.76 0.93
C ALA A 33 4.19 22.33 -0.42
N LEU A 34 5.51 22.41 -0.64
CA LEU A 34 6.06 22.82 -1.93
C LEU A 34 5.79 21.77 -3.01
N ASN A 35 5.93 20.49 -2.69
CA ASN A 35 5.57 19.42 -3.60
C ASN A 35 4.08 19.49 -3.98
N ASP A 36 3.20 19.83 -3.05
CA ASP A 36 1.78 20.07 -3.34
C ASP A 36 1.58 21.22 -4.31
N TYR A 37 2.16 22.37 -3.99
CA TYR A 37 2.03 23.61 -4.75
C TYR A 37 2.50 23.44 -6.21
N TYR A 38 3.55 22.66 -6.42
CA TYR A 38 4.08 22.37 -7.76
C TYR A 38 3.48 21.11 -8.41
N GLY A 39 2.48 20.46 -7.80
CA GLY A 39 1.90 19.22 -8.33
C GLY A 39 2.88 18.04 -8.36
N LEU A 40 3.94 18.10 -7.55
CA LEU A 40 4.95 17.06 -7.35
C LEU A 40 4.60 16.11 -6.20
N LYS A 41 3.44 16.31 -5.55
CA LYS A 41 2.94 15.43 -4.50
C LYS A 41 2.99 13.99 -4.99
N LEU A 42 3.66 13.15 -4.21
CA LEU A 42 3.61 11.71 -4.35
C LEU A 42 2.13 11.29 -4.38
N PRO A 43 1.73 10.28 -5.17
CA PRO A 43 0.42 9.65 -5.04
C PRO A 43 0.15 8.97 -3.68
N ASN A 44 0.95 9.22 -2.64
CA ASN A 44 0.80 8.69 -1.29
C ASN A 44 1.58 9.54 -0.29
N THR A 45 0.90 10.47 0.37
CA THR A 45 1.39 11.27 1.52
C THR A 45 1.43 10.47 2.83
N LYS A 46 1.03 9.19 2.82
CA LYS A 46 1.11 8.29 3.97
C LYS A 46 2.51 7.70 4.09
N LYS A 47 3.03 7.57 5.31
CA LYS A 47 4.30 6.86 5.53
C LYS A 47 4.18 5.45 4.97
N GLU A 48 5.27 4.91 4.48
CA GLU A 48 5.31 3.58 3.87
C GLU A 48 4.69 2.45 4.73
N ALA A 49 4.78 2.58 6.06
CA ALA A 49 4.13 1.67 7.02
C ALA A 49 2.60 1.89 7.13
N GLU A 50 2.14 3.12 6.97
CA GLU A 50 0.71 3.47 6.94
C GLU A 50 0.08 2.94 5.65
N LEU A 51 0.79 2.99 4.52
CA LEU A 51 0.35 2.36 3.26
C LEU A 51 0.21 0.85 3.38
N GLU A 52 1.19 0.20 3.98
CA GLU A 52 1.12 -1.25 4.21
C GLU A 52 -0.07 -1.60 5.11
N THR A 53 -0.28 -0.84 6.18
CA THR A 53 -1.40 -1.04 7.10
C THR A 53 -2.76 -0.85 6.41
N GLU A 54 -2.90 0.20 5.62
CA GLU A 54 -4.13 0.48 4.88
C GLU A 54 -4.42 -0.59 3.83
N VAL A 55 -3.42 -0.97 3.03
CA VAL A 55 -3.56 -2.04 2.04
C VAL A 55 -3.99 -3.34 2.70
N LEU A 56 -3.39 -3.72 3.83
CA LEU A 56 -3.75 -4.94 4.55
C LEU A 56 -5.19 -4.89 5.08
N LYS A 57 -5.66 -3.73 5.55
CA LYS A 57 -7.06 -3.55 5.98
C LYS A 57 -8.05 -3.65 4.82
N GLU A 58 -7.73 -3.07 3.66
CA GLU A 58 -8.57 -3.21 2.46
C GLU A 58 -8.67 -4.67 2.02
N ILE A 59 -7.54 -5.39 2.01
CA ILE A 59 -7.52 -6.83 1.68
C ILE A 59 -8.32 -7.62 2.72
N GLU A 60 -8.19 -7.32 4.01
CA GLU A 60 -9.00 -7.94 5.07
C GLU A 60 -10.51 -7.74 4.82
N ALA A 61 -10.93 -6.52 4.50
CA ALA A 61 -12.33 -6.25 4.16
C ALA A 61 -12.78 -7.05 2.93
N PHE A 62 -11.93 -7.12 1.90
CA PHE A 62 -12.21 -7.88 0.68
C PHE A 62 -12.39 -9.38 0.95
N VAL A 63 -11.51 -10.00 1.76
CA VAL A 63 -11.55 -11.46 2.02
C VAL A 63 -12.68 -11.85 2.98
N ASN A 64 -13.12 -10.93 3.84
CA ASN A 64 -14.22 -11.16 4.77
C ASN A 64 -15.60 -10.92 4.13
N ASP A 65 -15.65 -10.29 2.96
CA ASP A 65 -16.88 -10.16 2.19
C ASP A 65 -17.29 -11.52 1.60
N SER A 66 -18.45 -12.02 2.04
CA SER A 66 -19.05 -13.27 1.55
C SER A 66 -19.24 -13.31 0.03
N GLY A 67 -19.40 -12.16 -0.63
CA GLY A 67 -19.52 -12.05 -2.09
C GLY A 67 -18.23 -12.42 -2.84
N ASN A 68 -17.07 -12.36 -2.17
CA ASN A 68 -15.77 -12.71 -2.74
C ASN A 68 -15.33 -14.16 -2.43
N ALA A 69 -16.21 -14.95 -1.79
CA ALA A 69 -15.96 -16.36 -1.54
C ALA A 69 -15.64 -17.12 -2.84
N ASN A 70 -14.61 -17.96 -2.81
CA ASN A 70 -14.12 -18.75 -3.95
C ASN A 70 -13.72 -17.92 -5.18
N THR A 71 -13.46 -16.62 -5.01
CA THR A 71 -13.00 -15.74 -6.08
C THR A 71 -11.47 -15.67 -6.10
N GLU A 72 -10.88 -15.83 -7.29
CA GLU A 72 -9.46 -15.55 -7.50
C GLU A 72 -9.22 -14.04 -7.57
N PHE A 73 -8.24 -13.53 -6.85
CA PHE A 73 -7.91 -12.10 -6.81
C PHE A 73 -6.40 -11.86 -6.80
N ASP A 74 -5.99 -10.67 -7.26
CA ASP A 74 -4.67 -10.10 -6.99
C ASP A 74 -4.79 -8.85 -6.13
N LEU A 75 -3.66 -8.34 -5.63
CA LEU A 75 -3.66 -7.19 -4.72
C LEU A 75 -4.12 -5.88 -5.37
N ASN A 76 -4.06 -5.73 -6.69
CA ASN A 76 -4.60 -4.54 -7.36
C ASN A 76 -6.13 -4.60 -7.46
N MET A 77 -6.71 -5.81 -7.46
CA MET A 77 -8.16 -6.00 -7.38
C MET A 77 -8.68 -5.79 -5.96
N ALA A 78 -8.00 -6.36 -4.96
CA ALA A 78 -8.47 -6.34 -3.57
C ALA A 78 -8.19 -5.03 -2.82
N SER A 79 -7.32 -4.16 -3.34
CA SER A 79 -6.95 -2.90 -2.67
C SER A 79 -6.82 -1.75 -3.66
N THR A 80 -7.63 -0.71 -3.44
CA THR A 80 -7.59 0.52 -4.24
C THR A 80 -6.29 1.27 -3.95
N THR A 81 -5.87 1.34 -2.68
CA THR A 81 -4.60 1.94 -2.28
C THR A 81 -3.43 1.23 -2.95
N TYR A 82 -3.42 -0.11 -2.94
CA TYR A 82 -2.36 -0.88 -3.60
C TYR A 82 -2.34 -0.59 -5.09
N ASN A 83 -3.49 -0.64 -5.78
CA ASN A 83 -3.58 -0.39 -7.21
C ASN A 83 -2.95 0.96 -7.61
N GLN A 84 -3.22 2.01 -6.82
CA GLN A 84 -2.77 3.38 -7.06
C GLN A 84 -1.28 3.64 -6.74
N ILE A 85 -0.56 2.70 -6.11
CA ILE A 85 0.89 2.86 -5.87
C ILE A 85 1.65 2.87 -7.21
N SER A 86 2.34 3.97 -7.48
CA SER A 86 3.20 4.10 -8.67
C SER A 86 4.39 3.13 -8.64
N MET A 87 4.62 2.46 -9.77
CA MET A 87 5.73 1.52 -9.99
C MET A 87 7.08 2.20 -10.28
N THR A 88 7.05 3.48 -10.68
CA THR A 88 8.24 4.24 -11.07
C THR A 88 8.21 5.65 -10.50
N TYR A 89 9.39 6.19 -10.19
CA TYR A 89 9.55 7.60 -9.85
C TYR A 89 10.80 8.12 -10.53
N THR A 90 10.67 9.20 -11.31
CA THR A 90 11.77 9.80 -12.08
C THR A 90 12.57 8.76 -12.91
N GLY A 91 11.87 7.78 -13.48
CA GLY A 91 12.46 6.68 -14.26
C GLY A 91 13.07 5.54 -13.43
N LYS A 92 13.08 5.64 -12.09
CA LYS A 92 13.60 4.59 -11.19
C LYS A 92 12.49 3.68 -10.65
N PRO A 93 12.70 2.35 -10.60
CA PRO A 93 11.74 1.43 -10.02
C PRO A 93 11.50 1.69 -8.53
N LYS A 94 10.24 1.64 -8.09
CA LYS A 94 9.86 1.65 -6.66
C LYS A 94 9.58 0.23 -6.18
N ILE A 95 10.07 -0.10 -4.99
CA ILE A 95 9.92 -1.44 -4.40
C ILE A 95 8.69 -1.60 -3.49
N VAL A 96 7.90 -0.54 -3.30
CA VAL A 96 6.80 -0.50 -2.32
C VAL A 96 5.77 -1.62 -2.57
N LYS A 97 5.25 -1.74 -3.81
CA LYS A 97 4.33 -2.83 -4.18
C LYS A 97 4.91 -4.22 -3.93
N ALA A 98 6.19 -4.41 -4.23
CA ALA A 98 6.88 -5.68 -4.02
C ALA A 98 7.05 -6.01 -2.53
N ARG A 99 7.37 -5.01 -1.69
CA ARG A 99 7.49 -5.20 -0.24
C ARG A 99 6.15 -5.58 0.37
N ILE A 100 5.08 -4.84 0.06
CA ILE A 100 3.73 -5.11 0.57
C ILE A 100 3.26 -6.50 0.11
N GLY A 101 3.47 -6.84 -1.16
CA GLY A 101 3.13 -8.18 -1.68
C GLY A 101 3.87 -9.30 -0.94
N LYS A 102 5.16 -9.10 -0.61
CA LYS A 102 5.94 -10.05 0.19
C LYS A 102 5.44 -10.15 1.64
N ALA A 103 5.05 -9.03 2.25
CA ALA A 103 4.49 -9.00 3.60
C ALA A 103 3.16 -9.76 3.65
N PHE A 104 2.26 -9.49 2.70
CA PHE A 104 0.99 -10.20 2.58
C PHE A 104 1.17 -11.70 2.35
N ALA A 105 2.05 -12.10 1.41
CA ALA A 105 2.29 -13.51 1.10
C ALA A 105 2.76 -14.35 2.30
N LYS A 106 3.42 -13.73 3.30
CA LYS A 106 3.80 -14.40 4.54
C LYS A 106 2.63 -14.67 5.49
N LYS A 107 1.55 -13.89 5.39
CA LYS A 107 0.37 -13.97 6.26
C LYS A 107 -0.69 -14.94 5.73
N VAL A 108 -0.77 -15.08 4.41
CA VAL A 108 -1.72 -15.96 3.69
C VAL A 108 -1.64 -17.39 4.24
N GLY A 109 -2.76 -17.89 4.77
CA GLY A 109 -2.89 -19.24 5.30
C GLY A 109 -2.16 -19.51 6.63
N VAL A 110 -1.56 -18.47 7.24
CA VAL A 110 -0.74 -18.60 8.47
C VAL A 110 -1.29 -17.77 9.61
N GLU A 111 -1.68 -16.52 9.35
CA GLU A 111 -2.10 -15.58 10.39
C GLU A 111 -3.53 -15.06 10.13
N PRO A 112 -4.38 -14.91 11.17
CA PRO A 112 -5.60 -14.12 11.06
C PRO A 112 -5.30 -12.69 10.55
N PRO A 113 -6.17 -12.08 9.73
CA PRO A 113 -7.46 -12.57 9.24
C PRO A 113 -7.36 -13.47 7.99
N PHE A 114 -6.16 -13.80 7.51
CA PHE A 114 -5.93 -14.39 6.19
C PHE A 114 -5.80 -15.93 6.19
N LEU A 115 -6.27 -16.62 7.24
CA LEU A 115 -6.19 -18.08 7.37
C LEU A 115 -6.93 -18.81 6.24
N ASN A 116 -8.02 -18.23 5.76
CA ASN A 116 -8.88 -18.78 4.71
C ASN A 116 -8.39 -18.42 3.29
N VAL A 117 -7.32 -17.62 3.17
CA VAL A 117 -6.73 -17.26 1.89
C VAL A 117 -5.68 -18.28 1.49
N LYS A 118 -5.69 -18.72 0.22
CA LYS A 118 -4.64 -19.60 -0.33
C LYS A 118 -4.00 -18.98 -1.57
N GLN A 119 -2.70 -19.22 -1.75
CA GLN A 119 -2.01 -18.94 -3.01
C GLN A 119 -2.54 -19.90 -4.08
N VAL A 120 -2.96 -19.36 -5.24
CA VAL A 120 -3.32 -20.19 -6.38
C VAL A 120 -2.04 -20.67 -7.06
N LEU A 121 -1.88 -21.98 -7.22
CA LEU A 121 -0.72 -22.60 -7.85
C LEU A 121 -1.10 -23.17 -9.23
N LEU A 122 -0.15 -23.14 -10.16
CA LEU A 122 -0.20 -23.90 -11.40
C LEU A 122 0.12 -25.37 -11.12
N ASN A 123 -0.19 -26.25 -12.08
CA ASN A 123 0.11 -27.69 -12.00
C ASN A 123 1.61 -28.00 -11.73
N ASN A 124 2.50 -27.05 -12.02
CA ASN A 124 3.94 -27.17 -11.77
C ASN A 124 4.37 -26.65 -10.38
N GLY A 125 3.42 -26.36 -9.48
CA GLY A 125 3.67 -25.86 -8.12
C GLY A 125 4.08 -24.39 -8.05
N LYS A 126 4.21 -23.67 -9.17
CA LYS A 126 4.53 -22.23 -9.16
C LYS A 126 3.27 -21.39 -8.94
N PRO A 127 3.37 -20.21 -8.30
CA PRO A 127 2.24 -19.30 -8.18
C PRO A 127 1.65 -18.93 -9.54
N LYS A 128 0.34 -19.11 -9.67
CA LYS A 128 -0.45 -18.58 -10.79
C LYS A 128 -0.37 -17.05 -10.76
N ARG A 129 -0.33 -16.44 -11.93
CA ARG A 129 -0.23 -14.99 -12.08
C ARG A 129 -1.36 -14.43 -12.92
N SER A 130 -1.81 -13.22 -12.61
CA SER A 130 -2.81 -12.51 -13.40
C SER A 130 -2.27 -12.12 -14.78
N VAL A 131 -3.18 -12.02 -15.73
CA VAL A 131 -2.89 -11.60 -17.11
C VAL A 131 -2.64 -10.10 -17.12
N GLY A 132 -1.55 -9.65 -17.76
CA GLY A 132 -1.16 -8.23 -17.84
C GLY A 132 -0.09 -7.85 -16.82
N ASN A 133 -0.46 -7.66 -15.54
CA ASN A 133 0.47 -7.18 -14.49
C ASN A 133 1.37 -8.30 -13.90
N ARG A 134 1.10 -9.57 -14.23
CA ARG A 134 1.81 -10.76 -13.73
C ARG A 134 1.89 -10.82 -12.20
N ALA A 135 0.90 -10.27 -11.49
CA ALA A 135 0.81 -10.32 -10.04
C ALA A 135 0.41 -11.73 -9.57
N ALA A 136 0.81 -12.12 -8.37
CA ALA A 136 0.48 -13.44 -7.84
C ALA A 136 -1.02 -13.51 -7.49
N LEU A 137 -1.67 -14.61 -7.85
CA LEU A 137 -3.10 -14.82 -7.58
C LEU A 137 -3.32 -15.59 -6.28
N TYR A 138 -4.37 -15.19 -5.57
CA TYR A 138 -4.86 -15.75 -4.33
C TYR A 138 -6.35 -16.11 -4.48
N ILE A 139 -6.86 -16.96 -3.61
CA ILE A 139 -8.28 -17.33 -3.56
C ILE A 139 -8.77 -17.33 -2.11
N VAL A 140 -9.96 -16.77 -1.90
CA VAL A 140 -10.67 -16.87 -0.62
C VAL A 140 -11.37 -18.22 -0.57
N ARG A 141 -11.04 -19.09 0.39
CA ARG A 141 -11.74 -20.35 0.60
C ARG A 141 -12.76 -20.19 1.71
N THR A 142 -13.97 -20.70 1.51
CA THR A 142 -14.89 -20.93 2.61
C THR A 142 -14.44 -22.18 3.37
N GLU A 143 -14.42 -22.13 4.71
CA GLU A 143 -14.21 -23.33 5.53
C GLU A 143 -15.25 -24.38 5.11
N GLY A 144 -14.77 -25.49 4.54
CA GLY A 144 -15.62 -26.55 3.99
C GLY A 144 -15.18 -27.12 2.64
N ALA A 145 -14.35 -26.42 1.86
CA ALA A 145 -13.83 -26.94 0.58
C ALA A 145 -12.46 -27.60 0.75
N ASN A 146 -12.45 -28.79 1.35
CA ASN A 146 -11.33 -29.74 1.21
C ASN A 146 -11.41 -30.34 -0.20
N GLY A 147 -10.53 -29.88 -1.08
CA GLY A 147 -10.21 -30.52 -2.35
C GLY A 147 -8.73 -30.84 -2.38
#